data_AF-A0A257W155-F1
#
_entry.id   AF-A0A257W155-F1
#
_cell.length_a   1.000
_cell.length_b   1.000
_cell.length_c   1.000
_cell.angle_alpha   90.00
_cell.angle_beta   90.00
_cell.angle_gamma   90.00
#
_symmetry.space_group_name_H-M   'P 1'
#
loop_
_entity.id
_entity.type
_entity.pdbx_description
1 polymer ?
#
loop_
_entity_poly.entity_id
_entity_poly.type
_entity_poly.pdbx_seq_one_letter_code
_entity_poly.pdbx_strand_id
1 'polypeptide(L)'
;MNLIQKFLLFTVMFSYTSLYSQDSLLQQDLLSLPTKYFNKLQEKYESLGESLDKRAAKMLNKARKSEERLFKQLWKKDSTKAKELFGDVRTRYAQLQSQAKDRAAKLTVFSKLYSGRIDSLTTSLKFLEGTNLVPASIREKLPKGMEGLSALQGKLDQAEIIRKALQDRRKELTAALAHSGLGKYVKDFNKQVYYYQQQVNEYKEILKDPAKLEERIFGLLSKIPAFKDFFVNNSQLGQLFSLPGATAPPGSQSGGSLGLQTRASVM
;
A
#
# COMPACT_ATOMS: atom_id res chain seq x y z
N MET A 1 -4.11 15.01 64.76
CA MET A 1 -4.08 14.41 63.40
C MET A 1 -3.66 12.96 63.54
N ASN A 2 -4.59 12.03 63.31
CA ASN A 2 -4.49 10.63 63.76
C ASN A 2 -3.56 9.80 62.87
N LEU A 3 -2.90 8.81 63.47
CA LEU A 3 -1.92 7.92 62.82
C LEU A 3 -2.48 7.21 61.57
N ILE A 4 -3.79 6.97 61.56
CA ILE A 4 -4.55 6.37 60.45
C ILE A 4 -4.57 7.29 59.20
N GLN A 5 -4.60 8.61 59.40
CA GLN A 5 -4.62 9.59 58.31
C GLN A 5 -3.24 9.75 57.64
N LYS A 6 -2.15 9.42 58.35
CA LYS A 6 -0.79 9.36 57.79
C LYS A 6 -0.57 8.08 56.98
N PHE A 7 -1.20 6.97 57.35
CA PHE A 7 -1.07 5.70 56.63
C PHE A 7 -1.82 5.72 55.28
N LEU A 8 -2.98 6.37 55.21
CA LEU A 8 -3.78 6.50 53.98
C LEU A 8 -3.15 7.46 52.95
N LEU A 9 -2.32 8.41 53.40
CA LEU A 9 -1.57 9.32 52.52
C LEU A 9 -0.30 8.67 51.94
N PHE A 10 0.24 7.64 52.60
CA PHE A 10 1.45 6.95 52.14
C PHE A 10 1.15 5.89 51.06
N THR A 11 -0.01 5.22 51.12
CA THR A 11 -0.43 4.26 50.09
C THR A 11 -0.89 4.91 48.78
N VAL A 12 -1.29 6.18 48.78
CA VAL A 12 -1.64 6.90 47.54
C VAL A 12 -0.39 7.38 46.79
N MET A 13 0.75 7.59 47.46
CA MET A 13 2.00 8.01 46.81
C MET A 13 2.77 6.87 46.12
N PHE A 14 2.44 5.59 46.41
CA PHE A 14 3.11 4.44 45.78
C PHE A 14 2.42 3.97 44.49
N SER A 15 1.23 4.49 44.17
CA SER A 15 0.47 4.12 42.96
C SER A 15 0.73 5.04 41.76
N TYR A 16 1.36 6.20 41.96
CA TYR A 16 1.66 7.15 40.87
C TYR A 16 3.03 6.93 40.21
N THR A 17 3.93 6.14 40.80
CA THR A 17 5.29 5.94 40.27
C THR A 17 5.38 4.84 39.20
N SER A 18 4.38 3.96 39.11
CA SER A 18 4.36 2.86 38.12
C SER A 18 4.04 3.31 36.68
N LEU A 19 3.49 4.51 36.48
CA LEU A 19 3.16 5.04 35.14
C LEU A 19 4.36 5.67 34.42
N TYR A 20 5.24 6.38 35.13
CA TYR A 20 6.41 7.04 34.51
C TYR A 20 7.55 6.07 34.15
N SER A 21 7.62 4.91 34.79
CA SER A 21 8.66 3.90 34.52
C SER A 21 8.53 3.26 33.14
N GLN A 22 7.31 3.08 32.63
CA GLN A 22 7.09 2.41 31.33
C GLN A 22 7.45 3.33 30.16
N ASP A 23 7.11 4.62 30.26
CA ASP A 23 7.44 5.61 29.23
C ASP A 23 8.95 5.80 29.08
N SER A 24 9.71 5.78 30.17
CA SER A 24 11.17 5.89 30.13
C SER A 24 11.86 4.71 29.42
N LEU A 25 11.39 3.48 29.66
CA LEU A 25 11.92 2.28 28.99
C LEU A 25 11.54 2.23 27.50
N LEU A 26 10.31 2.60 27.15
CA LEU A 26 9.87 2.67 25.75
C LEU A 26 10.64 3.72 24.96
N GLN A 27 10.92 4.87 25.58
CA GLN A 27 11.73 5.92 24.97
C GLN A 27 13.19 5.47 24.79
N GLN A 28 13.77 4.77 25.77
CA GLN A 28 15.12 4.20 25.66
C GLN A 28 15.22 3.17 24.52
N ASP A 29 14.20 2.33 24.36
CA ASP A 29 14.12 1.35 23.27
C ASP A 29 14.06 2.02 21.89
N LEU A 30 13.30 3.12 21.74
CA LEU A 30 13.23 3.90 20.50
C LEU A 30 14.54 4.65 20.20
N LEU A 31 15.24 5.11 21.24
CA LEU A 31 16.57 5.72 21.11
C LEU A 31 17.65 4.71 20.72
N SER A 32 17.48 3.43 21.08
CA SER A 32 18.40 2.34 20.74
C SER A 32 18.25 1.79 19.31
N LEU A 33 17.33 2.34 18.51
CA LEU A 33 17.06 1.83 17.17
C LEU A 33 18.31 1.93 16.28
N PRO A 34 18.70 0.83 15.61
CA PRO A 34 19.95 0.81 14.86
C PRO A 34 19.79 1.45 13.46
N THR A 35 20.50 2.55 13.24
CA THR A 35 20.50 3.32 11.97
C THR A 35 20.82 2.49 10.72
N LYS A 36 21.67 1.45 10.83
CA LYS A 36 22.04 0.57 9.71
C LYS A 36 20.83 -0.18 9.14
N TYR A 37 19.83 -0.50 9.96
CA TYR A 37 18.65 -1.23 9.51
C TYR A 37 17.68 -0.33 8.75
N PHE A 38 17.61 0.98 9.07
CA PHE A 38 16.85 1.95 8.28
C PHE A 38 17.40 2.08 6.87
N ASN A 39 18.72 2.15 6.71
CA ASN A 39 19.34 2.17 5.38
C ASN A 39 19.00 0.90 4.58
N LYS A 40 19.13 -0.28 5.19
CA LYS A 40 18.76 -1.56 4.53
C LYS A 40 17.28 -1.63 4.17
N LEU A 41 16.41 -1.08 5.02
CA LEU A 41 14.98 -1.03 4.78
C LEU A 41 14.65 -0.13 3.59
N GLN A 42 15.30 1.03 3.52
CA GLN A 42 15.21 1.94 2.38
C GLN A 42 15.70 1.27 1.09
N GLU A 43 16.88 0.67 1.09
CA GLU A 43 17.43 -0.08 -0.06
C GLU A 43 16.48 -1.20 -0.51
N LYS A 44 15.86 -1.92 0.43
CA LYS A 44 14.85 -2.95 0.13
C LYS A 44 13.68 -2.34 -0.64
N TYR A 45 13.08 -1.25 -0.17
CA TYR A 45 11.93 -0.63 -0.85
C TYR A 45 12.28 0.00 -2.19
N GLU A 46 13.44 0.64 -2.30
CA GLU A 46 13.95 1.18 -3.57
C GLU A 46 14.14 0.05 -4.60
N SER A 47 14.78 -1.05 -4.20
CA SER A 47 15.01 -2.21 -5.07
C SER A 47 13.70 -2.90 -5.51
N LEU A 48 12.71 -2.98 -4.63
CA LEU A 48 11.38 -3.49 -4.95
C LEU A 48 10.69 -2.60 -5.97
N GLY A 49 10.75 -1.28 -5.77
CA GLY A 49 10.22 -0.29 -6.70
C GLY A 49 10.86 -0.39 -8.08
N GLU A 50 12.19 -0.37 -8.17
CA GLU A 50 12.87 -0.56 -9.46
C GLU A 50 12.50 -1.86 -10.16
N SER A 51 12.38 -2.94 -9.38
CA SER A 51 12.07 -4.26 -9.90
C SER A 51 10.65 -4.34 -10.46
N LEU A 52 9.70 -3.60 -9.87
CA LEU A 52 8.34 -3.40 -10.38
C LEU A 52 8.37 -2.62 -11.70
N ASP A 53 9.07 -1.49 -11.75
CA ASP A 53 9.18 -0.67 -12.97
C ASP A 53 9.76 -1.47 -14.14
N LYS A 54 10.87 -2.17 -13.89
CA LYS A 54 11.53 -3.02 -14.90
C LYS A 54 10.59 -4.10 -15.42
N ARG A 55 9.81 -4.75 -14.54
CA ARG A 55 8.82 -5.77 -14.93
C ARG A 55 7.65 -5.16 -15.71
N ALA A 56 7.11 -4.03 -15.28
CA ALA A 56 6.04 -3.33 -15.99
C ALA A 56 6.47 -2.93 -17.41
N ALA A 57 7.64 -2.29 -17.55
CA ALA A 57 8.18 -1.91 -18.86
C ALA A 57 8.43 -3.13 -19.77
N LYS A 58 9.02 -4.20 -19.22
CA LYS A 58 9.24 -5.47 -19.95
C LYS A 58 7.92 -6.07 -20.42
N MET A 59 6.89 -6.03 -19.58
CA MET A 59 5.58 -6.59 -19.91
C MET A 59 4.83 -5.77 -20.95
N LEU A 60 4.85 -4.44 -20.87
CA LEU A 60 4.30 -3.56 -21.90
C LEU A 60 4.95 -3.80 -23.26
N ASN A 61 6.29 -3.95 -23.29
CA ASN A 61 6.99 -4.25 -24.54
C ASN A 61 6.63 -5.64 -25.10
N LYS A 62 6.49 -6.66 -24.25
CA LYS A 62 6.05 -8.00 -24.66
C LYS A 62 4.61 -7.99 -25.20
N ALA A 63 3.71 -7.30 -24.50
CA ALA A 63 2.32 -7.15 -24.89
C ALA A 63 2.21 -6.43 -26.25
N ARG A 64 2.90 -5.29 -26.40
CA ARG A 64 3.01 -4.56 -27.67
C ARG A 64 3.47 -5.45 -28.82
N LYS A 65 4.58 -6.18 -28.65
CA LYS A 65 5.11 -7.07 -29.70
C LYS A 65 4.14 -8.19 -30.07
N SER A 66 3.43 -8.74 -29.09
CA SER A 66 2.44 -9.80 -29.30
C SER A 66 1.21 -9.27 -30.02
N GLU A 67 0.78 -8.07 -29.68
CA GLU A 67 -0.34 -7.39 -30.30
C GLU A 67 0.00 -6.92 -31.74
N GLU A 68 1.23 -6.45 -32.00
CA GLU A 68 1.73 -6.19 -33.36
C GLU A 68 1.74 -7.45 -34.23
N ARG A 69 2.05 -8.62 -33.65
CA ARG A 69 1.96 -9.90 -34.35
C ARG A 69 0.51 -10.26 -34.66
N LEU A 70 -0.39 -10.12 -33.68
CA LEU A 70 -1.83 -10.34 -33.89
C LEU A 70 -2.38 -9.42 -34.98
N PHE A 71 -2.03 -8.14 -34.96
CA PHE A 71 -2.39 -7.19 -36.00
C PHE A 71 -1.93 -7.65 -37.38
N LYS A 72 -0.64 -8.00 -37.54
CA LYS A 72 -0.10 -8.48 -38.82
C LYS A 72 -0.80 -9.74 -39.33
N GLN A 73 -1.15 -10.66 -38.44
CA GLN A 73 -1.82 -11.90 -38.82
C GLN A 73 -3.30 -11.69 -39.16
N LEU A 74 -3.98 -10.79 -38.45
CA LEU A 74 -5.36 -10.43 -38.77
C LEU A 74 -5.43 -9.61 -40.06
N TRP A 75 -4.50 -8.67 -40.26
CA TRP A 75 -4.44 -7.83 -41.46
C TRP A 75 -4.39 -8.64 -42.76
N LYS A 76 -3.68 -9.77 -42.75
CA LYS A 76 -3.61 -10.70 -43.89
C LYS A 76 -4.95 -11.39 -44.20
N LYS A 77 -5.85 -11.46 -43.23
CA LYS A 77 -7.16 -12.11 -43.36
C LYS A 77 -8.28 -11.09 -43.57
N ASP A 78 -8.23 -10.00 -42.83
CA ASP A 78 -9.22 -8.92 -42.79
C ASP A 78 -8.53 -7.63 -42.33
N SER A 79 -8.19 -6.78 -43.29
CA SER A 79 -7.48 -5.52 -43.04
C SER A 79 -8.36 -4.47 -42.35
N THR A 80 -9.66 -4.45 -42.66
CA THR A 80 -10.63 -3.53 -42.07
C THR A 80 -10.79 -3.82 -40.58
N LYS A 81 -11.07 -5.08 -40.22
CA LYS A 81 -11.20 -5.50 -38.83
C LYS A 81 -9.89 -5.36 -38.05
N ALA A 82 -8.74 -5.58 -38.71
CA ALA A 82 -7.44 -5.34 -38.09
C ALA A 82 -7.21 -3.86 -37.76
N LYS A 83 -7.56 -2.94 -38.65
CA LYS A 83 -7.43 -1.50 -38.41
C LYS A 83 -8.35 -1.05 -37.27
N GLU A 84 -9.60 -1.52 -37.27
CA GLU A 84 -10.59 -1.19 -36.23
C GLU A 84 -10.18 -1.71 -34.85
N LEU A 85 -9.79 -2.98 -34.73
CA LEU A 85 -9.48 -3.61 -33.44
C LEU A 85 -8.16 -3.13 -32.83
N PHE A 86 -7.15 -2.89 -33.66
CA PHE A 86 -5.78 -2.62 -33.18
C PHE A 86 -5.37 -1.16 -33.30
N GLY A 87 -5.83 -0.41 -34.31
CA GLY A 87 -5.36 0.95 -34.57
C GLY A 87 -3.83 1.05 -34.55
N ASP A 88 -3.29 2.11 -33.94
CA ASP A 88 -1.86 2.21 -33.65
C ASP A 88 -1.51 1.54 -32.31
N VAL A 89 -0.99 0.31 -32.42
CA VAL A 89 -0.53 -0.48 -31.28
C VAL A 89 0.60 0.23 -30.52
N ARG A 90 1.55 0.89 -31.18
CA ARG A 90 2.69 1.51 -30.50
C ARG A 90 2.24 2.67 -29.64
N THR A 91 1.41 3.54 -30.21
CA THR A 91 0.85 4.69 -29.52
C THR A 91 -0.01 4.25 -28.33
N ARG A 92 -0.83 3.20 -28.46
CA ARG A 92 -1.63 2.64 -27.34
C ARG A 92 -0.75 2.28 -26.14
N TYR A 93 0.32 1.52 -26.34
CA TYR A 93 1.16 1.06 -25.23
C TYR A 93 2.02 2.19 -24.63
N ALA A 94 2.44 3.16 -25.45
CA ALA A 94 3.12 4.37 -24.94
C ALA A 94 2.18 5.22 -24.08
N GLN A 95 0.94 5.43 -24.53
CA GLN A 95 -0.10 6.13 -23.79
C GLN A 95 -0.49 5.38 -22.51
N LEU A 96 -0.60 4.05 -22.56
CA LEU A 96 -0.88 3.25 -21.36
C LEU A 96 0.22 3.44 -20.31
N GLN A 97 1.48 3.46 -20.74
CA GLN A 97 2.61 3.68 -19.83
C GLN A 97 2.57 5.07 -19.19
N SER A 98 2.37 6.14 -19.97
CA SER A 98 2.31 7.51 -19.46
C SER A 98 1.08 7.72 -18.58
N GLN A 99 -0.11 7.33 -19.04
CA GLN A 99 -1.34 7.48 -18.28
C GLN A 99 -1.31 6.67 -16.97
N ALA A 100 -0.68 5.50 -16.95
CA ALA A 100 -0.53 4.74 -15.72
C ALA A 100 0.36 5.48 -14.71
N LYS A 101 1.46 6.10 -15.17
CA LYS A 101 2.34 6.92 -14.33
C LYS A 101 1.62 8.17 -13.81
N ASP A 102 0.91 8.87 -14.68
CA ASP A 102 0.19 10.10 -14.32
C ASP A 102 -0.98 9.83 -13.36
N ARG A 103 -1.72 8.74 -13.60
CA ARG A 103 -2.79 8.31 -12.69
C ARG A 103 -2.22 7.84 -11.35
N ALA A 104 -1.11 7.12 -11.34
CA ALA A 104 -0.40 6.75 -10.12
C ALA A 104 0.00 7.98 -9.29
N ALA A 105 0.54 9.02 -9.94
CA ALA A 105 0.90 10.26 -9.25
C ALA A 105 -0.32 11.03 -8.69
N LYS A 106 -1.50 10.85 -9.29
CA LYS A 106 -2.77 11.51 -8.89
C LYS A 106 -3.60 10.66 -7.93
N LEU A 107 -3.25 9.41 -7.70
CA LEU A 107 -3.97 8.55 -6.76
C LEU A 107 -3.72 9.12 -5.37
N THR A 108 -4.76 9.77 -4.84
CA THR A 108 -4.76 10.23 -3.46
C THR A 108 -4.87 9.02 -2.53
N VAL A 109 -4.48 9.28 -1.28
CA VAL A 109 -4.60 8.44 -0.10
C VAL A 109 -5.66 7.33 -0.29
N PHE A 110 -6.95 7.63 -0.51
CA PHE A 110 -8.05 6.65 -0.63
C PHE A 110 -8.15 5.80 -1.93
N SER A 111 -7.05 5.32 -2.50
CA SER A 111 -7.12 4.49 -3.70
C SER A 111 -7.62 3.06 -3.41
N LYS A 112 -8.44 2.50 -4.31
CA LYS A 112 -8.80 1.05 -4.29
C LYS A 112 -7.60 0.10 -4.49
N LEU A 113 -6.38 0.63 -4.60
CA LEU A 113 -5.12 -0.08 -4.81
C LEU A 113 -4.23 -0.01 -3.55
N TYR A 114 -4.85 0.30 -2.42
CA TYR A 114 -4.28 0.47 -1.10
C TYR A 114 -3.33 -0.66 -0.64
N SER A 115 -2.18 -0.27 -0.08
CA SER A 115 -1.29 -1.13 0.71
C SER A 115 -1.34 -0.72 2.18
N GLY A 116 -2.03 -1.52 3.00
CA GLY A 116 -2.19 -1.26 4.43
C GLY A 116 -0.88 -1.13 5.19
N ARG A 117 0.15 -1.84 4.75
CA ARG A 117 1.46 -1.74 5.37
C ARG A 117 2.18 -0.44 5.03
N ILE A 118 2.20 -0.04 3.75
CA ILE A 118 2.89 1.19 3.36
C ILE A 118 2.27 2.38 4.07
N ASP A 119 0.94 2.40 4.18
CA ASP A 119 0.21 3.41 4.94
C ASP A 119 0.60 3.37 6.43
N SER A 120 0.51 2.21 7.07
CA SER A 120 0.83 2.07 8.50
C SER A 120 2.25 2.53 8.83
N LEU A 121 3.22 2.15 7.99
CA LEU A 121 4.62 2.52 8.18
C LEU A 121 4.84 4.00 7.90
N THR A 122 4.23 4.57 6.85
CA THR A 122 4.33 6.00 6.53
C THR A 122 3.75 6.85 7.68
N THR A 123 2.60 6.46 8.23
CA THR A 123 2.01 7.13 9.40
C THR A 123 2.90 6.99 10.63
N SER A 124 3.54 5.83 10.82
CA SER A 124 4.50 5.60 11.91
C SER A 124 5.73 6.51 11.79
N LEU A 125 6.31 6.63 10.59
CA LEU A 125 7.45 7.52 10.36
C LEU A 125 7.08 8.99 10.54
N LYS A 126 5.89 9.41 10.07
CA LYS A 126 5.38 10.77 10.24
C LYS A 126 5.19 11.14 11.72
N PHE A 127 4.70 10.21 12.53
CA PHE A 127 4.61 10.40 13.98
C PHE A 127 6.00 10.55 14.63
N LEU A 128 6.96 9.71 14.22
CA LEU A 128 8.33 9.79 14.72
C LEU A 128 9.04 11.08 14.31
N GLU A 129 8.76 11.61 13.13
CA GLU A 129 9.31 12.89 12.65
C GLU A 129 8.82 14.07 13.51
N GLY A 130 7.54 14.08 13.86
CA GLY A 130 6.93 15.11 14.70
C GLY A 130 7.26 15.02 16.19
N THR A 131 8.06 14.05 16.62
CA THR A 131 8.34 13.79 18.04
C THR A 131 9.84 13.72 18.36
N ASN A 132 10.17 13.86 19.65
CA ASN A 132 11.53 13.70 20.16
C ASN A 132 11.90 12.26 20.57
N LEU A 133 11.16 11.27 20.07
CA LEU A 133 11.27 9.88 20.50
C LEU A 133 12.43 9.11 19.85
N VAL A 134 12.98 9.62 18.74
CA VAL A 134 14.12 9.02 18.04
C VAL A 134 15.34 9.96 18.03
N PRO A 135 16.56 9.41 17.96
CA PRO A 135 17.79 10.19 17.87
C PRO A 135 17.81 11.07 16.61
N ALA A 136 18.52 12.20 16.66
CA ALA A 136 18.66 13.12 15.53
C ALA A 136 19.14 12.41 14.24
N SER A 137 20.10 11.48 14.37
CA SER A 137 20.64 10.69 13.25
C SER A 137 19.61 9.82 12.52
N ILE A 138 18.51 9.45 13.19
CA ILE A 138 17.38 8.73 12.58
C ILE A 138 16.38 9.75 12.05
N ARG A 139 16.09 10.81 12.80
CA ARG A 139 15.12 11.84 12.40
C ARG A 139 15.47 12.48 11.06
N GLU A 140 16.74 12.79 10.82
CA GLU A 140 17.23 13.32 9.54
C GLU A 140 16.98 12.38 8.35
N LYS A 141 16.78 11.08 8.59
CA LYS A 141 16.55 10.06 7.56
C LYS A 141 15.07 9.73 7.34
N LEU A 142 14.18 10.12 8.26
CA LEU A 142 12.76 9.84 8.15
C LEU A 142 12.12 10.44 6.89
N PRO A 143 12.41 11.70 6.48
CA PRO A 143 11.85 12.27 5.25
C PRO A 143 12.16 11.40 4.02
N LYS A 144 13.43 11.02 3.87
CA LYS A 144 13.89 10.19 2.75
C LYS A 144 13.25 8.80 2.75
N GLY A 145 13.02 8.23 3.94
CA GLY A 145 12.30 6.96 4.09
C GLY A 145 10.83 7.05 3.64
N MET A 146 10.15 8.14 4.01
CA MET A 146 8.76 8.40 3.60
C MET A 146 8.64 8.66 2.09
N GLU A 147 9.61 9.36 1.49
CA GLU A 147 9.70 9.53 0.04
C GLU A 147 9.84 8.19 -0.68
N GLY A 148 10.72 7.31 -0.19
CA GLY A 148 10.91 5.97 -0.74
C GLY A 148 9.66 5.10 -0.67
N LEU A 149 8.92 5.16 0.44
CA LEU A 149 7.63 4.48 0.60
C LEU A 149 6.55 5.02 -0.33
N SER A 150 6.47 6.34 -0.47
CA SER A 150 5.53 7.00 -1.38
C SER A 150 5.83 6.64 -2.84
N ALA A 151 7.11 6.61 -3.21
CA ALA A 151 7.55 6.18 -4.53
C ALA A 151 7.21 4.71 -4.79
N LEU A 152 7.41 3.83 -3.82
CA LEU A 152 7.05 2.41 -3.93
C LEU A 152 5.53 2.23 -4.11
N GLN A 153 4.71 2.95 -3.33
CA GLN A 153 3.25 2.95 -3.49
C GLN A 153 2.85 3.38 -4.91
N GLY A 154 3.41 4.48 -5.42
CA GLY A 154 3.14 4.95 -6.78
C GLY A 154 3.49 3.91 -7.85
N LYS A 155 4.60 3.18 -7.68
CA LYS A 155 5.01 2.12 -8.62
C LYS A 155 4.08 0.89 -8.56
N LEU A 156 3.60 0.52 -7.38
CA LEU A 156 2.58 -0.54 -7.23
C LEU A 156 1.27 -0.13 -7.88
N ASP A 157 0.84 1.11 -7.68
CA ASP A 157 -0.38 1.66 -8.27
C ASP A 157 -0.29 1.67 -9.79
N GLN A 158 0.84 2.13 -10.34
CA GLN A 158 1.13 2.06 -11.76
C GLN A 158 1.06 0.62 -12.28
N ALA A 159 1.69 -0.32 -11.57
CA ALA A 159 1.71 -1.73 -11.95
C ALA A 159 0.30 -2.33 -11.99
N GLU A 160 -0.54 -1.99 -11.03
CA GLU A 160 -1.96 -2.39 -10.94
C GLU A 160 -2.83 -1.79 -12.04
N ILE A 161 -2.63 -0.51 -12.38
CA ILE A 161 -3.32 0.12 -13.51
C ILE A 161 -2.99 -0.61 -14.81
N ILE A 162 -1.70 -0.88 -15.06
CA ILE A 162 -1.24 -1.64 -16.24
C ILE A 162 -1.85 -3.04 -16.24
N ARG A 163 -1.88 -3.69 -15.07
CA ARG A 163 -2.42 -5.05 -14.91
C ARG A 163 -3.88 -5.11 -15.30
N LYS A 164 -4.71 -4.18 -14.81
CA LYS A 164 -6.12 -4.07 -15.17
C LYS A 164 -6.31 -3.81 -16.66
N ALA A 165 -5.60 -2.84 -17.23
CA ALA A 165 -5.68 -2.52 -18.65
C ALA A 165 -5.32 -3.73 -19.54
N LEU A 166 -4.28 -4.49 -19.18
CA LEU A 166 -3.89 -5.70 -19.90
C LEU A 166 -4.93 -6.83 -19.74
N GLN A 167 -5.56 -6.95 -18.57
CA GLN A 167 -6.64 -7.92 -18.37
C GLN A 167 -7.87 -7.60 -19.21
N ASP A 168 -8.24 -6.33 -19.34
CA ASP A 168 -9.37 -5.92 -20.16
C ASP A 168 -9.05 -6.14 -21.64
N ARG A 169 -7.85 -5.75 -22.08
CA ARG A 169 -7.38 -6.02 -23.45
C ARG A 169 -7.34 -7.51 -23.77
N ARG A 170 -6.97 -8.35 -22.79
CA ARG A 170 -7.00 -9.81 -22.92
C ARG A 170 -8.41 -10.33 -23.22
N LYS A 171 -9.42 -9.84 -22.50
CA LYS A 171 -10.83 -10.23 -22.72
C LYS A 171 -11.29 -9.79 -24.11
N GLU A 172 -11.01 -8.54 -24.47
CA GLU A 172 -11.37 -7.95 -25.76
C GLU A 172 -10.77 -8.74 -26.93
N LEU A 173 -9.46 -8.98 -26.92
CA LEU A 173 -8.78 -9.75 -27.97
C LEU A 173 -9.24 -11.20 -28.04
N THR A 174 -9.56 -11.82 -26.90
CA THR A 174 -10.08 -13.19 -26.88
C THR A 174 -11.46 -13.26 -27.54
N ALA A 175 -12.36 -12.33 -27.22
CA ALA A 175 -13.70 -12.28 -27.81
C ALA A 175 -13.66 -11.94 -29.31
N ALA A 176 -12.93 -10.89 -29.69
CA ALA A 176 -12.91 -10.40 -31.07
C ALA A 176 -12.28 -11.39 -32.07
N LEU A 177 -11.41 -12.28 -31.59
CA LEU A 177 -10.60 -13.20 -32.41
C LEU A 177 -10.98 -14.68 -32.27
N ALA A 178 -12.04 -15.02 -31.53
CA ALA A 178 -12.43 -16.41 -31.26
C ALA A 178 -12.55 -17.27 -32.53
N HIS A 179 -13.14 -16.71 -33.59
CA HIS A 179 -13.37 -17.40 -34.88
C HIS A 179 -12.39 -16.98 -35.99
N SER A 180 -11.33 -16.24 -35.66
CA SER A 180 -10.36 -15.74 -36.65
C SER A 180 -9.31 -16.77 -37.08
N GLY A 181 -9.27 -17.94 -36.41
CA GLY A 181 -8.18 -18.92 -36.56
C GLY A 181 -6.84 -18.43 -36.00
N LEU A 182 -6.80 -17.34 -35.23
CA LEU A 182 -5.58 -16.79 -34.60
C LEU A 182 -5.40 -17.23 -33.14
N GLY A 183 -6.10 -18.28 -32.71
CA GLY A 183 -6.15 -18.72 -31.31
C GLY A 183 -4.78 -18.96 -30.66
N LYS A 184 -3.78 -19.43 -31.43
CA LYS A 184 -2.40 -19.58 -30.96
C LYS A 184 -1.80 -18.26 -30.48
N TYR A 185 -1.93 -17.20 -31.28
CA TYR A 185 -1.37 -15.88 -30.97
C TYR A 185 -2.12 -15.22 -29.81
N VAL A 186 -3.43 -15.44 -29.70
CA VAL A 186 -4.24 -14.99 -28.54
C VAL A 186 -3.78 -15.70 -27.26
N LYS A 187 -3.52 -17.01 -27.31
CA LYS A 187 -3.00 -17.77 -26.16
C LYS A 187 -1.64 -17.23 -25.69
N ASP A 188 -0.74 -16.88 -26.60
CA ASP A 188 0.56 -16.29 -26.25
C ASP A 188 0.41 -14.95 -25.52
N PHE A 189 -0.49 -14.08 -25.98
CA PHE A 189 -0.83 -12.83 -25.27
C PHE A 189 -1.43 -13.11 -23.89
N ASN A 190 -2.39 -14.03 -23.80
CA ASN A 190 -3.05 -14.39 -22.55
C ASN A 190 -2.05 -14.91 -21.50
N LYS A 191 -1.08 -15.73 -21.93
CA LYS A 191 0.00 -16.24 -21.08
C LYS A 191 0.85 -15.11 -20.51
N GLN A 192 1.19 -14.11 -21.32
CA GLN A 192 1.95 -12.93 -20.87
C GLN A 192 1.19 -12.13 -19.81
N VAL A 193 -0.10 -11.86 -20.05
CA VAL A 193 -0.95 -11.14 -19.08
C VAL A 193 -1.09 -11.93 -17.77
N TYR A 194 -1.23 -13.26 -17.85
CA TYR A 194 -1.27 -14.13 -16.66
C TYR A 194 0.02 -14.05 -15.84
N TYR A 195 1.20 -14.15 -16.46
CA TYR A 195 2.45 -14.05 -15.70
C TYR A 195 2.64 -12.70 -15.05
N TYR A 196 2.25 -11.62 -15.71
CA TYR A 196 2.34 -10.29 -15.11
C TYR A 196 1.39 -10.15 -13.92
N GLN A 197 0.19 -10.71 -14.00
CA GLN A 197 -0.72 -10.79 -12.85
C GLN A 197 -0.03 -11.45 -11.66
N GLN A 198 0.62 -12.59 -11.88
CA GLN A 198 1.31 -13.31 -10.81
C GLN A 198 2.46 -12.50 -10.23
N GLN A 199 3.25 -11.83 -11.08
CA GLN A 199 4.32 -10.94 -10.62
C GLN A 199 3.77 -9.82 -9.73
N VAL A 200 2.72 -9.10 -10.16
CA VAL A 200 2.13 -8.03 -9.34
C VAL A 200 1.60 -8.56 -8.01
N ASN A 201 0.98 -9.74 -8.00
CA ASN A 201 0.53 -10.39 -6.77
C ASN A 201 1.71 -10.78 -5.86
N GLU A 202 2.78 -11.35 -6.40
CA GLU A 202 4.00 -11.69 -5.65
C GLU A 202 4.59 -10.46 -4.94
N TYR A 203 4.65 -9.31 -5.63
CA TYR A 203 5.08 -8.06 -4.99
C TYR A 203 4.17 -7.63 -3.85
N LYS A 204 2.85 -7.79 -4.00
CA LYS A 204 1.91 -7.50 -2.92
C LYS A 204 2.12 -8.43 -1.73
N GLU A 205 2.38 -9.71 -1.97
CA GLU A 205 2.69 -10.65 -0.88
C GLU A 205 4.01 -10.31 -0.19
N ILE A 206 5.07 -9.99 -0.92
CA ILE A 206 6.36 -9.55 -0.33
C ILE A 206 6.17 -8.33 0.58
N LEU A 207 5.23 -7.44 0.25
CA LEU A 207 4.92 -6.26 1.07
C LEU A 207 4.07 -6.61 2.31
N LYS A 208 3.44 -7.78 2.36
CA LYS A 208 2.77 -8.29 3.56
C LYS A 208 3.73 -8.97 4.53
N ASP A 209 4.98 -9.25 4.15
CA ASP A 209 6.02 -9.79 5.04
C ASP A 209 6.88 -8.69 5.68
N PRO A 210 6.70 -8.42 6.99
CA PRO A 210 7.29 -7.23 7.61
C PRO A 210 8.77 -7.45 7.85
N ALA A 211 9.59 -6.44 7.62
CA ALA A 211 10.94 -6.48 8.17
C ALA A 211 10.86 -6.42 9.71
N LYS A 212 11.73 -7.14 10.41
CA LYS A 212 11.80 -7.14 11.90
C LYS A 212 11.86 -5.73 12.51
N LEU A 213 12.48 -4.78 11.79
CA LEU A 213 12.53 -3.39 12.22
C LEU A 213 11.14 -2.71 12.19
N GLU A 214 10.34 -2.98 11.15
CA GLU A 214 8.99 -2.44 11.02
C GLU A 214 8.08 -2.96 12.15
N GLU A 215 8.15 -4.26 12.45
CA GLU A 215 7.41 -4.87 13.57
C GLU A 215 7.82 -4.25 14.91
N ARG A 216 9.12 -4.04 15.13
CA ARG A 216 9.62 -3.43 16.37
C ARG A 216 9.17 -1.98 16.50
N ILE A 217 9.27 -1.18 15.44
CA ILE A 217 8.80 0.21 15.45
C ILE A 217 7.30 0.27 15.75
N PHE A 218 6.49 -0.47 14.99
CA PHE A 218 5.04 -0.48 15.19
C PHE A 218 4.65 -1.05 16.57
N GLY A 219 5.32 -2.10 17.04
CA GLY A 219 5.09 -2.70 18.36
C GLY A 219 5.45 -1.78 19.54
N LEU A 220 6.44 -0.91 19.38
CA LEU A 220 6.77 0.13 20.37
C LEU A 220 5.79 1.29 20.29
N LEU A 221 5.54 1.81 19.09
CA LEU A 221 4.64 2.95 18.87
C LEU A 221 3.19 2.63 19.27
N SER A 222 2.69 1.44 18.96
CA SER A 222 1.34 1.01 19.33
C SER A 222 1.10 0.93 20.84
N LYS A 223 2.11 1.05 21.69
CA LYS A 223 1.96 1.18 23.15
C LYS A 223 1.74 2.62 23.60
N ILE A 224 2.04 3.60 22.74
CA ILE A 224 1.92 5.04 23.03
C ILE A 224 0.48 5.49 22.69
N PRO A 225 -0.31 5.98 23.67
CA PRO A 225 -1.68 6.44 23.41
C PRO A 225 -1.76 7.52 22.34
N ALA A 226 -0.88 8.54 22.42
CA ALA A 226 -0.81 9.61 21.42
C ALA A 226 -0.53 9.09 19.99
N PHE A 227 0.22 7.99 19.85
CA PHE A 227 0.42 7.36 18.55
C PHE A 227 -0.85 6.67 18.06
N LYS A 228 -1.59 5.97 18.93
CA LYS A 228 -2.86 5.33 18.53
C LYS A 228 -3.85 6.35 17.99
N ASP A 229 -4.00 7.47 18.70
CA ASP A 229 -4.88 8.56 18.28
C ASP A 229 -4.38 9.20 16.98
N PHE A 230 -3.08 9.44 16.86
CA PHE A 230 -2.49 9.93 15.63
C PHE A 230 -2.73 8.96 14.46
N PHE A 231 -2.54 7.67 14.68
CA PHE A 231 -2.70 6.63 13.68
C PHE A 231 -4.15 6.56 13.18
N VAL A 232 -5.13 6.50 14.09
CA VAL A 232 -6.56 6.50 13.75
C VAL A 232 -6.92 7.66 12.82
N ASN A 233 -6.39 8.85 13.09
CA ASN A 233 -6.73 10.05 12.33
C ASN A 233 -5.92 10.24 11.04
N ASN A 234 -4.70 9.70 10.97
CA ASN A 234 -3.75 9.98 9.88
C ASN A 234 -3.44 8.77 8.98
N SER A 235 -3.84 7.56 9.36
CA SER A 235 -3.74 6.33 8.57
C SER A 235 -5.07 6.03 7.90
N GLN A 236 -5.03 5.62 6.64
CA GLN A 236 -6.21 5.06 5.96
C GLN A 236 -6.70 3.78 6.62
N LEU A 237 -5.77 2.95 7.10
CA LEU A 237 -6.11 1.76 7.87
C LEU A 237 -6.91 2.17 9.11
N GLY A 238 -6.41 3.17 9.83
CA GLY A 238 -7.10 3.75 10.99
C GLY A 238 -8.52 4.20 10.66
N GLN A 239 -8.68 4.98 9.60
CA GLN A 239 -9.98 5.50 9.16
C GLN A 239 -10.94 4.40 8.68
N LEU A 240 -10.43 3.34 8.03
CA LEU A 240 -11.24 2.20 7.60
C LEU A 240 -11.82 1.39 8.77
N PHE A 241 -11.09 1.33 9.90
CA PHE A 241 -11.51 0.59 11.10
C PHE A 241 -12.17 1.47 12.17
N SER A 242 -12.21 2.78 11.97
CA SER A 242 -12.92 3.73 12.83
C SER A 242 -14.40 3.78 12.47
N LEU A 243 -15.08 2.64 12.60
CA LEU A 243 -16.54 2.53 12.47
C LEU A 243 -17.24 2.91 13.80
N PRO A 244 -18.53 3.31 13.77
CA PRO A 244 -19.21 3.92 14.92
C PRO A 244 -19.26 2.95 16.11
N GLY A 245 -18.63 3.33 17.23
CA GLY A 245 -18.60 2.55 18.48
C GLY A 245 -17.21 2.41 19.10
N ALA A 246 -16.13 2.69 18.36
CA ALA A 246 -14.82 2.90 18.97
C ALA A 246 -14.79 4.30 19.59
N THR A 247 -14.50 4.36 20.89
CA THR A 247 -14.46 5.56 21.75
C THR A 247 -13.98 6.81 21.02
N ALA A 248 -14.93 7.66 20.60
CA ALA A 248 -14.63 9.03 20.24
C ALA A 248 -14.07 9.74 21.49
N PRO A 249 -13.07 10.63 21.34
CA PRO A 249 -12.66 11.50 22.43
C PRO A 249 -13.88 12.31 22.93
N PRO A 250 -13.97 12.64 24.23
CA PRO A 250 -15.09 13.39 24.76
C PRO A 250 -15.16 14.76 24.07
N GLY A 251 -16.14 14.94 23.17
CA GLY A 251 -16.35 16.19 22.43
C GLY A 251 -16.81 16.05 20.97
N SER A 252 -16.70 14.88 20.35
CA SER A 252 -17.11 14.70 18.95
C SER A 252 -18.50 14.06 18.84
N GLN A 253 -19.53 14.90 18.67
CA GLN A 253 -20.83 14.43 18.20
C GLN A 253 -20.73 14.09 16.71
N SER A 254 -20.83 12.81 16.37
CA SER A 254 -21.23 12.41 15.02
C SER A 254 -22.14 11.20 15.09
N GLY A 255 -23.44 11.49 15.05
CA GLY A 255 -24.48 10.51 14.76
C GLY A 255 -24.32 9.94 13.36
N GLY A 256 -24.72 8.69 13.20
CA GLY A 256 -24.69 8.00 11.91
C GLY A 256 -24.86 6.50 12.05
N SER A 257 -26.05 6.07 12.46
CA SER A 257 -26.50 4.68 12.33
C SER A 257 -26.61 4.34 10.83
N LEU A 258 -25.57 3.73 10.26
CA LEU A 258 -25.65 3.12 8.94
C LEU A 258 -25.91 1.62 9.13
N GLY A 259 -27.15 1.24 8.80
CA GLY A 259 -27.81 -0.03 9.09
C GLY A 259 -27.00 -1.29 8.76
N LEU A 260 -26.71 -2.05 9.81
CA LEU A 260 -26.66 -3.50 9.76
C LEU A 260 -28.09 -4.00 10.01
N GLN A 261 -28.90 -4.05 8.95
CA GLN A 261 -30.07 -4.91 8.96
C GLN A 261 -29.58 -6.35 8.91
N THR A 262 -29.42 -6.97 10.08
CA THR A 262 -29.34 -8.41 10.20
C THR A 262 -30.68 -9.00 9.74
N ARG A 263 -30.72 -9.60 8.54
CA ARG A 263 -31.76 -10.59 8.23
C ARG A 263 -31.50 -11.86 9.04
N ALA A 264 -31.84 -11.80 10.32
CA ALA A 264 -32.33 -12.93 11.09
C ALA A 264 -33.77 -12.51 11.44
N SER A 265 -34.83 -13.15 10.96
CA SER A 265 -35.07 -14.59 11.08
C SER A 265 -35.87 -15.12 9.89
N VAL A 266 -35.47 -16.28 9.38
CA VAL A 266 -36.40 -17.26 8.81
C VAL A 266 -36.68 -18.24 9.95
N MET A 267 -37.90 -18.20 10.45
CA MET A 267 -38.67 -19.34 10.97
C MET A 267 -40.14 -18.94 10.93
#